data_AF-A0A6A6WZ87-F1
#
_entry.id   AF-A0A6A6WZ87-F1
#
_cell.length_a   1.000
_cell.length_b   1.000
_cell.length_c   1.000
_cell.angle_alpha   90.00
_cell.angle_beta   90.00
_cell.angle_gamma   90.00
#
_symmetry.space_group_name_H-M   'P 1'
#
loop_
_entity.id
_entity.type
_entity.pdbx_description
1 polymer ?
#
loop_
_entity_poly.entity_id
_entity_poly.type
_entity_poly.pdbx_seq_one_letter_code
_entity_poly.pdbx_strand_id
1 'polypeptide(L)'
;MASKRPRDDGADRPSKKQKKGFSVGPANLPDGTYKRKVQKIKKDLIHKAKVKRQYAKVKEQEDPTAQKSVYEREDEVNPNPAPTEPSEPVPEPTLDLHPDRVRMLDEPSPEPRPAYTLRSERRQRRPRPQPFQNETEFARKRKEEAEARQQAREEAGNQRESKLAERERFRRMMAKARSGGPNGERKLGRESMVLLEKVKRLVGKT
;
A
#
# COMPACT_ATOMS: atom_id res chain seq x y z
N MET A 1 -11.98 -68.29 38.70
CA MET A 1 -11.04 -67.22 38.29
C MET A 1 -11.84 -65.95 38.08
N ALA A 2 -11.91 -65.07 39.08
CA ALA A 2 -12.70 -63.85 39.00
C ALA A 2 -11.97 -62.78 38.16
N SER A 3 -12.62 -62.28 37.11
CA SER A 3 -12.12 -61.15 36.32
C SER A 3 -12.07 -59.90 37.20
N LYS A 4 -10.90 -59.25 37.27
CA LYS A 4 -10.74 -57.94 37.92
C LYS A 4 -11.59 -56.93 37.15
N ARG A 5 -12.45 -56.20 37.86
CA ARG A 5 -13.32 -55.14 37.31
C ARG A 5 -12.49 -54.15 36.47
N PRO A 6 -12.98 -53.69 35.31
CA PRO A 6 -12.32 -52.62 34.58
C PRO A 6 -12.34 -51.35 35.44
N ARG A 7 -11.20 -50.67 35.48
CA ARG A 7 -11.04 -49.39 36.18
C ARG A 7 -11.72 -48.31 35.37
N ASP A 8 -13.02 -48.12 35.57
CA ASP A 8 -13.66 -46.85 35.25
C ASP A 8 -13.14 -45.75 36.19
N ASP A 9 -13.16 -44.52 35.68
CA ASP A 9 -12.89 -43.25 36.39
C ASP A 9 -11.44 -42.83 36.61
N GLY A 10 -10.86 -42.25 35.55
CA GLY A 10 -9.64 -41.44 35.63
C GLY A 10 -9.58 -40.22 34.71
N ALA A 11 -10.62 -39.91 33.93
CA ALA A 11 -10.58 -38.85 32.92
C ALA A 11 -11.03 -37.47 33.42
N ASP A 12 -11.70 -37.37 34.58
CA ASP A 12 -12.30 -36.10 35.07
C ASP A 12 -11.64 -35.50 36.32
N ARG A 13 -10.40 -35.89 36.64
CA ARG A 13 -9.64 -35.18 37.68
C ARG A 13 -8.89 -34.02 37.03
N PRO A 14 -9.17 -32.74 37.37
CA PRO A 14 -8.39 -31.63 36.87
C PRO A 14 -6.95 -31.82 37.33
N SER A 15 -6.03 -31.98 36.39
CA SER A 15 -4.61 -32.06 36.70
C SER A 15 -4.22 -30.80 37.48
N LYS A 16 -3.71 -30.98 38.71
CA LYS A 16 -3.31 -29.86 39.56
C LYS A 16 -2.30 -29.03 38.77
N LYS A 17 -2.65 -27.77 38.50
CA LYS A 17 -1.78 -26.83 37.78
C LYS A 17 -0.47 -26.74 38.56
N GLN A 18 0.63 -27.19 37.95
CA GLN A 18 1.97 -27.04 38.52
C GLN A 18 2.20 -25.54 38.74
N LYS A 19 2.44 -25.15 40.00
CA LYS A 19 2.74 -23.76 40.37
C LYS A 19 4.05 -23.40 39.66
N LYS A 20 4.01 -22.41 38.77
CA LYS A 20 5.22 -21.90 38.11
C LYS A 20 6.18 -21.44 39.21
N GLY A 21 7.41 -21.94 39.19
CA GLY A 21 8.46 -21.54 40.12
C GLY A 21 8.78 -20.05 40.02
N PHE A 22 9.71 -19.60 40.88
CA PHE A 22 10.13 -18.21 40.98
C PHE A 22 10.56 -17.63 39.61
N SER A 23 9.75 -16.72 39.07
CA SER A 23 10.03 -16.05 37.80
C SER A 23 10.95 -14.86 38.06
N VAL A 24 12.24 -15.06 37.83
CA VAL A 24 13.24 -13.99 37.99
C VAL A 24 13.18 -13.07 36.77
N GLY A 25 12.58 -11.89 36.94
CA GLY A 25 12.55 -10.84 35.94
C GLY A 25 11.15 -10.25 35.73
N PRO A 26 11.06 -8.96 35.38
CA PRO A 26 9.78 -8.29 35.15
C PRO A 26 8.99 -9.03 34.06
N ALA A 27 7.70 -9.29 34.31
CA ALA A 27 6.79 -9.97 33.36
C ALA A 27 6.62 -9.24 32.01
N ASN A 28 7.19 -8.04 31.89
CA ASN A 28 7.27 -7.20 30.70
C ASN A 28 8.61 -7.32 29.96
N LEU A 29 9.45 -8.31 30.29
CA LEU A 29 10.58 -8.65 29.43
C LEU A 29 10.01 -9.00 28.05
N PRO A 30 10.53 -8.44 26.95
CA PRO A 30 10.02 -8.74 25.63
C PRO A 30 10.15 -10.24 25.40
N ASP A 31 9.03 -10.95 25.60
CA ASP A 31 8.80 -12.32 25.15
C ASP A 31 9.46 -12.42 23.78
N GLY A 32 10.55 -13.17 23.70
CA GLY A 32 11.58 -13.00 22.67
C GLY A 32 11.01 -12.80 21.27
N THR A 33 11.74 -12.14 20.38
CA THR A 33 11.29 -11.71 19.04
C THR A 33 10.44 -12.74 18.28
N TYR A 34 10.66 -14.03 18.49
CA TYR A 34 9.87 -15.14 17.93
C TYR A 34 8.53 -15.44 18.64
N LYS A 35 8.42 -15.29 19.97
CA LYS A 35 7.18 -15.58 20.72
C LYS A 35 6.05 -14.63 20.35
N ARG A 36 6.34 -13.34 20.11
CA ARG A 36 5.36 -12.36 19.58
C ARG A 36 4.87 -12.75 18.18
N LYS A 37 5.79 -13.19 17.30
CA LYS A 37 5.44 -13.68 15.96
C LYS A 37 4.55 -14.92 16.02
N VAL A 38 4.89 -15.90 16.86
CA VAL A 38 4.09 -17.10 17.05
C VAL A 38 2.70 -16.78 17.61
N GLN A 39 2.62 -15.88 18.60
CA GLN A 39 1.33 -15.42 19.13
C GLN A 39 0.49 -14.69 18.08
N LYS A 40 1.13 -13.85 17.24
CA LYS A 40 0.46 -13.18 16.11
C LYS A 40 -0.06 -14.20 15.09
N ILE A 41 0.79 -15.12 14.63
CA ILE A 41 0.40 -16.20 13.70
C ILE A 41 -0.77 -17.01 14.25
N LYS A 42 -0.73 -17.37 15.55
CA LYS A 42 -1.81 -18.09 16.21
C LYS A 42 -3.12 -17.28 16.24
N LYS A 43 -3.07 -16.00 16.61
CA LYS A 43 -4.24 -15.11 16.62
C LYS A 43 -4.82 -14.96 15.21
N ASP A 44 -3.97 -14.77 14.21
CA ASP A 44 -4.37 -14.62 12.80
C ASP A 44 -5.03 -15.90 12.26
N LEU A 45 -4.50 -17.09 12.59
CA LEU A 45 -5.10 -18.37 12.21
C LEU A 45 -6.48 -18.57 12.86
N ILE A 46 -6.61 -18.27 14.16
CA ILE A 46 -7.89 -18.37 14.87
C ILE A 46 -8.91 -17.40 14.25
N HIS A 47 -8.49 -16.17 13.93
CA HIS A 47 -9.37 -15.18 13.30
C HIS A 47 -9.86 -15.66 11.92
N LYS A 48 -8.95 -16.13 11.06
CA LYS A 48 -9.31 -16.67 9.74
C LYS A 48 -10.28 -17.84 9.85
N ALA A 49 -10.08 -18.74 10.81
CA ALA A 49 -10.99 -19.86 11.05
C ALA A 49 -12.38 -19.39 11.50
N LYS A 50 -12.46 -18.39 12.38
CA LYS A 50 -13.74 -17.78 12.81
C LYS A 50 -14.48 -17.13 11.66
N VAL A 51 -13.79 -16.34 10.84
CA VAL A 51 -14.36 -15.69 9.65
C VAL A 51 -14.88 -16.73 8.67
N LYS A 52 -14.11 -17.78 8.38
CA LYS A 52 -14.57 -18.87 7.51
C LYS A 52 -15.82 -19.57 8.06
N ARG A 53 -15.88 -19.80 9.37
CA ARG A 53 -17.06 -20.40 10.01
C ARG A 53 -18.28 -19.48 9.94
N GLN A 54 -18.10 -18.17 10.14
CA GLN A 54 -19.20 -17.21 10.00
C GLN A 54 -19.67 -17.09 8.54
N TYR A 55 -18.73 -17.03 7.60
CA TYR A 55 -19.03 -17.00 6.18
C TYR A 55 -19.78 -18.26 5.72
N ALA A 56 -19.36 -19.45 6.18
CA ALA A 56 -20.09 -20.69 5.88
C ALA A 56 -21.54 -20.64 6.38
N LYS A 57 -21.76 -20.11 7.59
CA LYS A 57 -23.13 -19.95 8.14
C LYS A 57 -23.98 -18.97 7.33
N VAL A 58 -23.42 -17.84 6.93
CA VAL A 58 -24.14 -16.84 6.12
C VAL A 58 -24.41 -17.42 4.73
N LYS A 59 -23.43 -18.09 4.13
CA LYS A 59 -23.57 -18.77 2.85
C LYS A 59 -24.68 -19.83 2.90
N GLU A 60 -24.73 -20.67 3.92
CA GLU A 60 -25.82 -21.65 4.10
C GLU A 60 -27.19 -20.99 4.25
N GLN A 61 -27.27 -19.80 4.84
CA GLN A 61 -28.51 -19.04 4.97
C GLN A 61 -28.91 -18.33 3.66
N GLU A 62 -27.94 -17.88 2.88
CA GLU A 62 -28.11 -17.14 1.62
C GLU A 62 -28.14 -18.05 0.40
N ASP A 63 -27.73 -19.32 0.52
CA ASP A 63 -27.80 -20.30 -0.56
C ASP A 63 -29.28 -20.39 -1.01
N PRO A 64 -29.61 -19.92 -2.23
CA PRO A 64 -30.99 -19.71 -2.68
C PRO A 64 -31.77 -21.02 -2.85
N THR A 65 -31.09 -22.16 -2.71
CA THR A 65 -31.69 -23.50 -2.70
C THR A 65 -32.39 -23.80 -1.37
N ALA A 66 -31.97 -23.19 -0.26
CA ALA A 66 -32.60 -23.33 1.05
C ALA A 66 -33.76 -22.34 1.26
N GLN A 67 -33.74 -21.20 0.55
CA GLN A 67 -34.82 -20.21 0.55
C GLN A 67 -35.69 -20.24 -0.71
N LYS A 68 -35.75 -21.35 -1.45
CA LYS A 68 -36.86 -21.53 -2.40
C LYS A 68 -38.13 -21.66 -1.58
N SER A 69 -38.92 -20.58 -1.55
CA SER A 69 -40.26 -20.62 -0.99
C SER A 69 -41.05 -21.73 -1.68
N VAL A 70 -41.96 -22.40 -0.95
CA VAL A 70 -42.76 -23.52 -1.49
C VAL A 70 -43.45 -23.16 -2.82
N TYR A 71 -43.73 -21.87 -3.04
CA TYR A 71 -44.36 -21.34 -4.25
C TYR A 71 -43.43 -21.25 -5.47
N GLU A 72 -42.12 -21.04 -5.29
CA GLU A 72 -41.19 -20.83 -6.43
C GLU A 72 -40.74 -22.16 -7.08
N ARG A 73 -41.14 -23.30 -6.49
CA ARG A 73 -40.82 -24.63 -7.03
C ARG A 73 -41.76 -25.07 -8.15
N GLU A 74 -42.93 -24.45 -8.27
CA GLU A 74 -44.01 -24.87 -9.18
C GLU A 74 -43.98 -24.14 -10.54
N ASP A 75 -43.26 -23.02 -10.66
CA ASP A 75 -43.29 -22.13 -11.83
C ASP A 75 -42.32 -22.49 -12.98
N GLU A 76 -41.48 -23.52 -12.84
CA GLU A 76 -40.53 -23.93 -13.90
C GLU A 76 -41.17 -24.83 -15.00
N VAL A 77 -42.50 -24.88 -15.11
CA VAL A 77 -43.25 -25.69 -16.11
C VAL A 77 -44.21 -24.84 -16.95
N ASN A 78 -43.73 -23.89 -17.78
CA ASN A 78 -44.31 -23.63 -19.11
C ASN A 78 -43.53 -22.58 -19.95
N PRO A 79 -43.29 -22.80 -21.25
CA PRO A 79 -42.60 -21.84 -22.12
C PRO A 79 -43.56 -21.07 -23.06
N ASN A 80 -43.59 -19.73 -22.92
CA ASN A 80 -43.66 -18.69 -23.99
C ASN A 80 -44.88 -18.66 -24.98
N PRO A 81 -45.00 -17.70 -25.95
CA PRO A 81 -45.12 -16.22 -25.92
C PRO A 81 -46.30 -15.68 -26.78
N ALA A 82 -46.61 -14.36 -26.79
CA ALA A 82 -46.75 -13.51 -28.00
C ALA A 82 -47.46 -12.13 -27.78
N PRO A 83 -47.22 -11.11 -28.66
CA PRO A 83 -47.46 -9.67 -28.46
C PRO A 83 -48.57 -9.07 -29.35
N THR A 84 -48.89 -7.77 -29.22
CA THR A 84 -49.86 -7.04 -30.08
C THR A 84 -49.31 -5.67 -30.51
N GLU A 85 -49.47 -5.35 -31.80
CA GLU A 85 -48.92 -4.23 -32.59
C GLU A 85 -49.68 -2.87 -32.45
N PRO A 86 -49.10 -1.74 -32.95
CA PRO A 86 -49.66 -0.38 -32.88
C PRO A 86 -50.19 0.18 -34.22
N SER A 87 -51.06 1.21 -34.19
CA SER A 87 -51.34 2.06 -35.37
C SER A 87 -51.89 3.46 -34.99
N GLU A 88 -51.34 4.53 -35.58
CA GLU A 88 -52.05 5.73 -36.09
C GLU A 88 -51.08 6.69 -36.86
N PRO A 89 -51.57 7.50 -37.84
CA PRO A 89 -50.77 8.05 -38.94
C PRO A 89 -50.26 9.50 -38.78
N VAL A 90 -49.20 9.82 -39.54
CA VAL A 90 -48.43 11.09 -39.57
C VAL A 90 -48.89 12.02 -40.71
N PRO A 91 -48.99 13.36 -40.53
CA PRO A 91 -49.29 14.30 -41.61
C PRO A 91 -48.06 14.67 -42.47
N GLU A 92 -48.32 15.02 -43.73
CA GLU A 92 -47.35 15.19 -44.82
C GLU A 92 -46.29 16.30 -44.63
N PRO A 93 -45.03 16.11 -45.06
CA PRO A 93 -43.95 17.10 -44.91
C PRO A 93 -44.00 18.20 -45.98
N THR A 94 -44.14 19.45 -45.55
CA THR A 94 -43.93 20.65 -46.36
C THR A 94 -42.48 20.73 -46.84
N LEU A 95 -42.28 21.12 -48.11
CA LEU A 95 -40.99 21.12 -48.84
C LEU A 95 -39.98 22.21 -48.38
N ASP A 96 -40.27 22.92 -47.29
CA ASP A 96 -39.40 23.96 -46.76
C ASP A 96 -38.22 23.34 -46.00
N LEU A 97 -37.02 23.86 -46.25
CA LEU A 97 -35.83 23.44 -45.52
C LEU A 97 -36.00 23.81 -44.04
N HIS A 98 -35.84 22.82 -43.15
CA HIS A 98 -35.90 23.01 -41.69
C HIS A 98 -35.05 24.23 -41.27
N PRO A 99 -35.51 25.08 -40.35
CA PRO A 99 -34.83 26.34 -39.99
C PRO A 99 -33.37 26.15 -39.56
N ASP A 100 -33.05 25.01 -38.96
CA ASP A 100 -31.66 24.66 -38.60
C ASP A 100 -30.75 24.46 -39.83
N ARG A 101 -31.31 24.00 -40.95
CA ARG A 101 -30.59 23.81 -42.20
C ARG A 101 -30.30 25.15 -42.89
N VAL A 102 -31.21 26.11 -42.76
CA VAL A 102 -31.02 27.49 -43.22
C VAL A 102 -29.88 28.16 -42.44
N ARG A 103 -29.86 27.99 -41.11
CA ARG A 103 -28.79 28.51 -40.25
C ARG A 103 -27.40 27.97 -40.62
N MET A 104 -27.30 26.69 -40.98
CA MET A 104 -26.02 26.11 -41.44
C MET A 104 -25.56 26.63 -42.81
N LEU A 105 -26.49 27.08 -43.66
CA LEU A 105 -26.20 27.64 -44.99
C LEU A 105 -25.80 29.12 -44.92
N ASP A 106 -26.34 29.85 -43.95
CA ASP A 106 -26.04 31.27 -43.71
C ASP A 106 -24.69 31.49 -42.98
N GLU A 107 -24.12 30.46 -42.34
CA GLU A 107 -22.79 30.57 -41.72
C GLU A 107 -21.67 30.67 -42.78
N PRO A 108 -20.80 31.69 -42.73
CA PRO A 108 -19.73 31.87 -43.70
C PRO A 108 -18.71 30.72 -43.61
N SER A 109 -18.49 30.04 -44.73
CA SER A 109 -17.55 28.91 -44.85
C SER A 109 -16.16 29.31 -44.32
N PRO A 110 -15.58 28.56 -43.37
CA PRO A 110 -14.24 28.86 -42.85
C PRO A 110 -13.18 28.74 -43.95
N GLU A 111 -12.19 29.64 -43.92
CA GLU A 111 -11.10 29.71 -44.89
C GLU A 111 -10.36 28.37 -45.09
N PRO A 112 -9.88 28.07 -46.31
CA PRO A 112 -9.24 26.79 -46.61
C PRO A 112 -7.92 26.65 -45.82
N ARG A 113 -7.93 25.76 -44.82
CA ARG A 113 -6.74 25.42 -44.04
C ARG A 113 -5.67 24.77 -44.94
N PRO A 114 -4.38 25.08 -44.73
CA PRO A 114 -3.31 24.57 -45.58
C PRO A 114 -3.25 23.03 -45.59
N ALA A 115 -3.16 22.45 -46.79
CA ALA A 115 -3.24 21.02 -47.08
C ALA A 115 -2.13 20.15 -46.44
N TYR A 116 -1.12 20.75 -45.80
CA TYR A 116 0.03 20.03 -45.23
C TYR A 116 -0.08 19.67 -43.74
N THR A 117 -1.11 20.11 -43.02
CA THR A 117 -1.34 19.68 -41.62
C THR A 117 -2.36 18.56 -41.47
N LEU A 118 -2.94 18.06 -42.57
CA LEU A 118 -3.81 16.88 -42.58
C LEU A 118 -3.01 15.58 -42.64
N ARG A 119 -1.89 15.50 -41.92
CA ARG A 119 -1.29 14.20 -41.60
C ARG A 119 -2.24 13.57 -40.61
N SER A 120 -3.27 12.90 -41.16
CA SER A 120 -4.26 12.05 -40.51
C SER A 120 -3.98 11.95 -39.03
N GLU A 121 -4.81 12.60 -38.20
CA GLU A 121 -4.86 12.36 -36.76
C GLU A 121 -4.90 10.85 -36.58
N ARG A 122 -3.72 10.24 -36.44
CA ARG A 122 -3.58 8.79 -36.33
C ARG A 122 -4.26 8.50 -35.01
N ARG A 123 -5.50 8.03 -35.09
CA ARG A 123 -6.33 7.64 -33.96
C ARG A 123 -5.41 6.96 -32.96
N GLN A 124 -5.15 7.64 -31.84
CA GLN A 124 -4.22 7.15 -30.85
C GLN A 124 -4.71 5.76 -30.45
N ARG A 125 -3.87 4.75 -30.70
CA ARG A 125 -4.25 3.37 -30.40
C ARG A 125 -4.53 3.28 -28.91
N ARG A 126 -5.71 2.78 -28.54
CA ARG A 126 -6.05 2.56 -27.14
C ARG A 126 -4.97 1.67 -26.49
N PRO A 127 -4.49 2.00 -25.30
CA PRO A 127 -3.52 1.17 -24.61
C PRO A 127 -4.12 -0.22 -24.41
N ARG A 128 -3.32 -1.26 -24.67
CA ARG A 128 -3.76 -2.64 -24.46
C ARG A 128 -3.99 -2.85 -22.96
N PRO A 129 -5.10 -3.50 -22.56
CA PRO A 129 -5.30 -3.86 -21.16
C PRO A 129 -4.15 -4.78 -20.74
N GLN A 130 -3.41 -4.36 -19.72
CA GLN A 130 -2.36 -5.17 -19.12
C GLN A 130 -3.05 -6.06 -18.09
N PRO A 131 -2.83 -7.38 -18.11
CA PRO A 131 -3.30 -8.21 -17.02
C PRO A 131 -2.58 -7.77 -15.73
N PHE A 132 -3.35 -7.67 -14.64
CA PHE A 132 -2.85 -7.33 -13.29
C PHE A 132 -2.32 -5.90 -13.09
N GLN A 133 -2.97 -4.89 -13.70
CA GLN A 133 -2.59 -3.47 -13.51
C GLN A 133 -2.50 -3.09 -12.02
N ASN A 134 -3.49 -3.47 -11.23
CA ASN A 134 -3.56 -3.16 -9.81
C ASN A 134 -2.38 -3.74 -9.02
N GLU A 135 -1.98 -4.98 -9.32
CA GLU A 135 -0.85 -5.65 -8.70
C GLU A 135 0.48 -5.00 -9.11
N THR A 136 0.61 -4.59 -10.37
CA THR A 136 1.82 -3.89 -10.82
C THR A 136 1.97 -2.51 -10.17
N GLU A 137 0.87 -1.76 -10.01
CA GLU A 137 0.89 -0.48 -9.31
C GLU A 137 1.22 -0.65 -7.82
N PHE A 138 0.64 -1.67 -7.18
CA PHE A 138 0.94 -1.97 -5.79
C PHE A 138 2.40 -2.38 -5.59
N ALA A 139 2.96 -3.18 -6.51
CA ALA A 139 4.37 -3.53 -6.51
C ALA A 139 5.29 -2.31 -6.69
N ARG A 140 4.92 -1.38 -7.59
CA ARG A 140 5.64 -0.11 -7.78
C ARG A 140 5.63 0.75 -6.52
N LYS A 141 4.45 0.96 -5.91
CA LYS A 141 4.32 1.70 -4.65
C LYS A 141 5.19 1.12 -3.53
N ARG A 142 5.24 -0.22 -3.40
CA ARG A 142 6.11 -0.89 -2.43
C ARG A 142 7.60 -0.70 -2.73
N LYS A 143 7.98 -0.71 -4.01
CA LYS A 143 9.36 -0.47 -4.43
C LYS A 143 9.78 0.98 -4.13
N GLU A 144 8.93 1.94 -4.46
CA GLU A 144 9.15 3.36 -4.17
C GLU A 144 9.26 3.63 -2.67
N GLU A 145 8.41 3.03 -1.82
CA GLU A 145 8.51 3.16 -0.36
C GLU A 145 9.83 2.58 0.17
N ALA A 146 10.26 1.43 -0.37
CA ALA A 146 11.52 0.80 0.01
C ALA A 146 12.73 1.65 -0.41
N GLU A 147 12.71 2.20 -1.62
CA GLU A 147 13.75 3.09 -2.14
C GLU A 147 13.81 4.40 -1.36
N ALA A 148 12.66 5.03 -1.07
CA ALA A 148 12.60 6.23 -0.22
C ALA A 148 13.17 5.95 1.19
N ARG A 149 12.89 4.77 1.75
CA ARG A 149 13.48 4.36 3.04
C ARG A 149 14.99 4.13 2.95
N GLN A 150 15.50 3.64 1.83
CA GLN A 150 16.94 3.47 1.60
C GLN A 150 17.61 4.83 1.44
N GLN A 151 17.08 5.70 0.59
CA GLN A 151 17.57 7.07 0.39
C GLN A 151 17.61 7.86 1.69
N ALA A 152 16.56 7.80 2.52
CA ALA A 152 16.56 8.46 3.83
C ALA A 152 17.67 7.94 4.77
N ARG A 153 18.03 6.65 4.69
CA ARG A 153 19.15 6.07 5.45
C ARG A 153 20.50 6.51 4.90
N GLU A 154 20.64 6.54 3.57
CA GLU A 154 21.85 6.99 2.89
C GLU A 154 22.10 8.47 3.16
N GLU A 155 21.09 9.33 3.04
CA GLU A 155 21.19 10.75 3.38
C GLU A 155 21.57 10.95 4.85
N ALA A 156 20.95 10.22 5.78
CA ALA A 156 21.33 10.27 7.18
C ALA A 156 22.77 9.78 7.42
N GLY A 157 23.23 8.78 6.66
CA GLY A 157 24.62 8.31 6.64
C GLY A 157 25.56 9.40 6.14
N ASN A 158 25.31 9.94 4.96
CA ASN A 158 26.09 11.01 4.33
C ASN A 158 26.18 12.26 5.20
N GLN A 159 25.09 12.64 5.90
CA GLN A 159 25.09 13.74 6.86
C GLN A 159 25.97 13.44 8.09
N ARG A 160 25.99 12.20 8.58
CA ARG A 160 26.87 11.79 9.68
C ARG A 160 28.33 11.78 9.21
N GLU A 161 28.59 11.22 8.05
CA GLU A 161 29.92 11.12 7.46
C GLU A 161 30.51 12.49 7.17
N SER A 162 29.75 13.42 6.58
CA SER A 162 30.19 14.81 6.39
C SER A 162 30.55 15.49 7.72
N LYS A 163 29.71 15.35 8.76
CA LYS A 163 30.01 15.88 10.10
C LYS A 163 31.26 15.26 10.72
N LEU A 164 31.46 13.96 10.55
CA LEU A 164 32.65 13.24 11.03
C LEU A 164 33.91 13.68 10.26
N ALA A 165 33.83 13.76 8.93
CA ALA A 165 34.92 14.19 8.06
C ALA A 165 35.33 15.64 8.36
N GLU A 166 34.38 16.54 8.57
CA GLU A 166 34.67 17.88 9.05
C GLU A 166 35.39 17.83 10.40
N ARG A 167 34.85 17.12 11.39
CA ARG A 167 35.47 16.99 12.72
C ARG A 167 36.88 16.43 12.63
N GLU A 168 37.12 15.46 11.77
CA GLU A 168 38.45 14.91 11.51
C GLU A 168 39.38 15.94 10.85
N ARG A 169 38.91 16.71 9.86
CA ARG A 169 39.68 17.80 9.27
C ARG A 169 40.08 18.83 10.32
N PHE A 170 39.14 19.27 11.15
CA PHE A 170 39.39 20.17 12.28
C PHE A 170 40.41 19.57 13.26
N ARG A 171 40.24 18.29 13.63
CA ARG A 171 41.16 17.58 14.52
C ARG A 171 42.56 17.50 13.93
N ARG A 172 42.70 17.13 12.65
CA ARG A 172 43.99 17.01 11.95
C ARG A 172 44.69 18.36 11.85
N MET A 173 43.96 19.43 11.52
CA MET A 173 44.52 20.78 11.44
C MET A 173 44.97 21.29 12.82
N MET A 174 44.17 21.09 13.87
CA MET A 174 44.57 21.42 15.25
C MET A 174 45.76 20.59 15.72
N ALA A 175 45.79 19.28 15.41
CA ALA A 175 46.93 18.43 15.75
C ALA A 175 48.21 18.89 15.04
N LYS A 176 48.11 19.30 13.76
CA LYS A 176 49.25 19.83 12.99
C LYS A 176 49.74 21.18 13.51
N ALA A 177 48.85 21.98 14.08
CA ALA A 177 49.16 23.29 14.64
C ALA A 177 49.73 23.20 16.08
N ARG A 178 49.26 22.21 16.86
CA ARG A 178 49.77 21.84 18.19
C ARG A 178 51.02 20.96 18.15
N SER A 179 51.29 20.30 17.02
CA SER A 179 52.54 19.57 16.78
C SER A 179 53.68 20.57 16.80
N GLY A 180 54.37 20.59 17.95
CA GLY A 180 55.33 21.60 18.34
C GLY A 180 56.37 21.91 17.27
N GLY A 181 56.85 23.16 17.27
CA GLY A 181 58.04 23.55 16.52
C GLY A 181 59.31 22.92 17.13
N PRO A 182 60.50 23.31 16.63
CA PRO A 182 61.79 22.85 17.16
C PRO A 182 61.94 22.98 18.69
N ASN A 183 61.26 23.97 19.28
CA ASN A 183 61.26 24.24 20.73
C ASN A 183 59.99 23.73 21.46
N GLY A 184 59.14 22.93 20.80
CA GLY A 184 57.86 22.48 21.35
C GLY A 184 56.75 23.54 21.34
N GLU A 185 57.02 24.75 20.85
CA GLU A 185 56.06 25.85 20.78
C GLU A 185 54.94 25.60 19.76
N ARG A 186 53.74 26.09 20.07
CA ARG A 186 52.56 25.96 19.20
C ARG A 186 52.67 26.90 18.00
N LYS A 187 52.20 26.42 16.84
CA LYS A 187 52.23 27.20 15.59
C LYS A 187 50.98 28.09 15.51
N LEU A 188 51.00 29.21 16.24
CA LEU A 188 49.87 30.15 16.37
C LEU A 188 49.24 30.55 15.03
N GLY A 189 50.06 30.77 13.98
CA GLY A 189 49.55 31.08 12.64
C GLY A 189 48.63 30.01 12.06
N ARG A 190 48.91 28.72 12.29
CA ARG A 190 48.06 27.60 11.85
C ARG A 190 46.86 27.38 12.76
N GLU A 191 47.01 27.63 14.06
CA GLU A 191 45.89 27.55 15.02
C GLU A 191 44.86 28.65 14.78
N SER A 192 45.31 29.87 14.45
CA SER A 192 44.45 31.03 14.21
C SER A 192 43.41 30.76 13.13
N MET A 193 43.79 30.16 11.98
CA MET A 193 42.88 29.84 10.88
C MET A 193 41.74 28.90 11.31
N VAL A 194 42.06 27.85 12.08
CA VAL A 194 41.08 26.87 12.55
C VAL A 194 40.13 27.49 13.59
N LEU A 195 40.67 28.34 14.46
CA LEU A 195 39.89 29.08 15.45
C LEU A 195 38.96 30.10 14.80
N LEU A 196 39.42 30.80 13.75
CA LEU A 196 38.60 31.74 12.98
C LEU A 196 37.43 31.02 12.28
N GLU A 197 37.66 29.86 11.66
CA GLU A 197 36.57 29.06 11.08
C GLU A 197 35.56 28.62 12.14
N LYS A 198 36.01 28.27 13.34
CA LYS A 198 35.14 27.91 14.47
C LYS A 198 34.31 29.11 14.94
N VAL A 199 34.91 30.29 15.06
CA VAL A 199 34.21 31.53 15.42
C VAL A 199 33.18 31.89 14.35
N LYS A 200 33.55 31.82 13.06
CA LYS A 200 32.63 32.05 11.94
C LYS A 200 31.42 31.11 11.97
N ARG A 201 31.62 29.84 12.36
CA ARG A 201 30.52 28.88 12.55
C ARG A 201 29.63 29.16 13.77
N LEU A 202 30.15 29.79 14.81
CA LEU A 202 29.37 30.17 16.00
C LEU A 202 28.57 31.45 15.73
N VAL A 203 29.20 32.45 15.12
CA VAL A 203 28.58 33.72 14.75
C VAL A 203 27.60 33.58 13.57
N GLY A 204 27.84 32.67 12.62
CA GLY A 204 26.89 32.40 11.53
C GLY A 204 25.68 31.54 11.93
N LYS A 205 25.59 31.10 13.19
CA LYS A 205 24.47 30.34 13.75
C LYS A 205 23.56 31.19 14.64
N THR A 206 23.96 32.42 14.95
CA THR A 206 23.14 33.46 15.57
C THR A 206 22.50 34.29 14.48
#